data_AF-A0A7R9AQJ5-F1
#
_entry.id   AF-A0A7R9AQJ5-F1
#
_cell.length_a   1.000
_cell.length_b   1.000
_cell.length_c   1.000
_cell.angle_alpha   90.00
_cell.angle_beta   90.00
_cell.angle_gamma   90.00
#
_symmetry.space_group_name_H-M   'P 1'
#
loop_
_entity.id
_entity.type
_entity.pdbx_description
1 polymer ?
#
loop_
_entity_poly.entity_id
_entity_poly.type
_entity_poly.pdbx_seq_one_letter_code
_entity_poly.pdbx_strand_id
1 'polypeptide(L)'
;MKTVAEVVVKQPEVSGSQNCLMIKPELTNEDNIRVVVRIRPLSEKEIRSRFKNIIRIDHPNHISILNLTHNGDERPKTFAFDAVLGEASSQEDVYECFGRPVVEKVLEGYNGTIFAYGQTGSGKTYTMEGVQENKDEWGIVPNAIHHIFLAIDQATDRDVSISFSVRVSYVEVYNENIHDLLSEDHTASLSIREDPLHGVFVKRLTGFVVASSSDLYNVTTLGNRNRATGSTKMNEKSSRSHAVLMVTIQQNVSGKLMTRVGSLHLVDLAGSERQSKTGTSGVRLKEASKINQSLSTLGKVIAALVDAKSTHVPYRESKLTLLLKNSLGGNSVTTMVANVAPSDYNYDETLCTLRYADRAKHIKNHVQLNDSPRNIAIERTAGEILTLKKELEQLSKIVDDPTIEFIDTDEKESIEELEEEEERRRRENMTKDELAAYLEMKMQSEAHETDLLLAKKEYDKVQQMLQQVRDMTRHLDLYDHILSQWIPEDKLLLIEKNMTWDEWTDEWTIR
;
A
#
# COMPACT_ATOMS: atom_id res chain seq x y z
N MET A 1 -6.59 -62.87 2.79
CA MET A 1 -6.66 -61.84 3.84
C MET A 1 -5.26 -61.62 4.41
N LYS A 2 -4.53 -60.62 3.89
CA LYS A 2 -3.37 -60.03 4.56
C LYS A 2 -3.63 -58.54 4.59
N THR A 3 -3.74 -58.03 5.80
CA THR A 3 -4.07 -56.66 6.16
C THR A 3 -3.05 -55.71 5.54
N VAL A 4 -3.53 -54.76 4.73
CA VAL A 4 -2.75 -53.62 4.26
C VAL A 4 -2.51 -52.75 5.50
N ALA A 5 -1.37 -52.97 6.14
CA ALA A 5 -0.93 -52.16 7.27
C ALA A 5 -0.85 -50.69 6.81
N GLU A 6 -1.49 -49.83 7.60
CA GLU A 6 -1.41 -48.39 7.49
C GLU A 6 0.06 -47.95 7.49
N VAL A 7 0.57 -47.62 6.30
CA VAL A 7 1.79 -46.83 6.19
C VAL A 7 1.41 -45.38 6.49
N VAL A 8 1.15 -45.08 7.76
CA VAL A 8 1.26 -43.73 8.28
C VAL A 8 2.76 -43.46 8.34
N VAL A 9 3.28 -42.85 7.27
CA VAL A 9 4.65 -42.34 7.25
C VAL A 9 4.75 -41.31 8.37
N LYS A 10 5.37 -41.67 9.49
CA LYS A 10 5.83 -40.68 10.47
C LYS A 10 6.80 -39.75 9.74
N GLN A 11 6.35 -38.54 9.46
CA GLN A 11 7.22 -37.47 8.98
C GLN A 11 8.20 -37.14 10.12
N PRO A 12 9.50 -36.92 9.84
CA PRO A 12 10.38 -36.38 10.86
C PRO A 12 9.83 -35.03 11.33
N GLU A 13 9.77 -34.83 12.65
CA GLU A 13 9.48 -33.53 13.26
C GLU A 13 10.66 -32.59 12.95
N VAL A 14 10.59 -31.92 11.81
CA VAL A 14 11.54 -30.85 11.48
C VAL A 14 10.97 -29.58 12.11
N SER A 15 11.49 -29.18 13.27
CA SER A 15 11.12 -27.91 13.91
C SER A 15 11.46 -26.76 12.97
N GLY A 16 10.48 -25.89 12.64
CA GLY A 16 10.66 -24.76 11.72
C GLY A 16 11.81 -23.83 12.08
N SER A 17 12.12 -23.71 13.38
CA SER A 17 13.17 -22.84 13.92
C SER A 17 14.61 -23.25 13.56
N GLN A 18 14.91 -24.53 13.28
CA GLN A 18 16.27 -24.95 12.85
C GLN A 18 16.54 -24.70 11.36
N ASN A 19 15.51 -24.52 10.54
CA ASN A 19 15.65 -24.32 9.08
C ASN A 19 15.95 -22.86 8.68
N CYS A 20 15.75 -21.91 9.60
CA CYS A 20 15.81 -20.47 9.33
C CYS A 20 17.24 -19.87 9.39
N LEU A 21 18.19 -20.59 10.01
CA LEU A 21 19.45 -20.03 10.51
C LEU A 21 20.56 -19.80 9.47
N MET A 22 20.31 -19.92 8.17
CA MET A 22 21.39 -19.93 7.17
C MET A 22 21.12 -19.09 5.91
N ILE A 23 20.40 -17.97 5.96
CA ILE A 23 20.34 -17.09 4.76
C ILE A 23 20.26 -15.61 5.16
N LYS A 24 21.39 -15.02 5.54
CA LYS A 24 21.63 -13.58 5.33
C LYS A 24 22.42 -13.46 4.02
N PRO A 25 21.77 -13.32 2.85
CA PRO A 25 22.54 -13.08 1.66
C PRO A 25 23.00 -11.62 1.73
N GLU A 26 24.30 -11.42 1.53
CA GLU A 26 24.80 -10.11 1.13
C GLU A 26 24.06 -9.74 -0.15
N LEU A 27 23.33 -8.62 -0.13
CA LEU A 27 22.65 -8.14 -1.32
C LEU A 27 23.69 -7.72 -2.35
N THR A 28 23.76 -8.48 -3.43
CA THR A 28 24.38 -8.04 -4.67
C THR A 28 23.40 -7.17 -5.45
N ASN A 29 23.90 -6.30 -6.33
CA ASN A 29 23.06 -5.47 -7.22
C ASN A 29 22.12 -6.31 -8.12
N GLU A 30 22.39 -7.60 -8.27
CA GLU A 30 21.48 -8.60 -8.83
C GLU A 30 21.04 -9.54 -7.70
N ASP A 31 19.75 -9.57 -7.36
CA ASP A 31 19.18 -10.51 -6.39
C ASP A 31 18.10 -11.35 -7.07
N ASN A 32 18.10 -12.66 -6.85
CA ASN A 32 17.06 -13.52 -7.39
C ASN A 32 15.80 -13.39 -6.54
N ILE A 33 14.62 -13.57 -7.14
CA ILE A 33 13.39 -13.71 -6.36
C ILE A 33 13.52 -14.93 -5.45
N ARG A 34 13.33 -14.72 -4.15
CA ARG A 34 13.28 -15.82 -3.18
C ARG A 34 11.93 -16.51 -3.23
N VAL A 35 11.92 -17.82 -3.17
CA VAL A 35 10.72 -18.64 -3.26
C VAL A 35 10.66 -19.61 -2.10
N VAL A 36 9.63 -19.47 -1.28
CA VAL A 36 9.28 -20.42 -0.23
C VAL A 36 8.00 -21.16 -0.59
N VAL A 37 8.00 -22.48 -0.40
CA VAL A 37 6.78 -23.28 -0.50
C VAL A 37 6.21 -23.48 0.89
N ARG A 38 4.93 -23.16 1.09
CA ARG A 38 4.22 -23.39 2.34
C ARG A 38 3.10 -24.38 2.16
N ILE A 39 3.16 -25.48 2.91
CA ILE A 39 2.19 -26.57 2.88
C ILE A 39 1.29 -26.45 4.11
N ARG A 40 -0.01 -26.26 3.90
CA ARG A 40 -0.98 -26.29 5.00
C ARG A 40 -1.31 -27.74 5.42
N PRO A 41 -1.82 -27.97 6.63
CA PRO A 41 -2.41 -29.25 7.00
C PRO A 41 -3.60 -29.64 6.11
N LEU A 42 -3.93 -30.92 6.04
CA LEU A 42 -5.20 -31.37 5.47
C LEU A 42 -6.38 -30.72 6.20
N SER A 43 -7.30 -30.14 5.45
CA SER A 43 -8.51 -29.53 5.99
C SER A 43 -9.48 -30.61 6.48
N GLU A 44 -10.37 -30.25 7.41
CA GLU A 44 -11.39 -31.18 7.89
C GLU A 44 -12.25 -31.77 6.76
N LYS A 45 -12.56 -30.97 5.74
CA LYS A 45 -13.29 -31.42 4.56
C LYS A 45 -12.51 -32.49 3.79
N GLU A 46 -11.21 -32.28 3.60
CA GLU A 46 -10.35 -33.25 2.91
C GLU A 46 -10.21 -34.56 3.70
N ILE A 47 -10.07 -34.47 5.02
CA ILE A 47 -10.03 -35.62 5.92
C ILE A 47 -11.36 -36.40 5.85
N ARG A 48 -12.50 -35.72 5.96
CA ARG A 48 -13.83 -36.33 5.85
C ARG A 48 -14.06 -37.00 4.49
N SER A 49 -13.56 -36.39 3.41
CA SER A 49 -13.59 -36.94 2.05
C SER A 49 -12.54 -38.05 1.80
N ARG A 50 -11.73 -38.41 2.81
CA ARG A 50 -10.70 -39.45 2.76
C ARG A 50 -9.61 -39.21 1.70
N PHE A 51 -9.38 -37.96 1.34
CA PHE A 51 -8.25 -37.58 0.50
C PHE A 51 -6.92 -37.90 1.20
N LYS A 52 -5.87 -38.12 0.41
CA LYS A 52 -4.56 -38.55 0.88
C LYS A 52 -3.55 -37.43 0.72
N ASN A 53 -2.59 -37.37 1.65
CA ASN A 53 -1.46 -36.47 1.54
C ASN A 53 -0.52 -36.98 0.42
N ILE A 54 -0.25 -36.14 -0.57
CA ILE A 54 0.63 -36.43 -1.72
C ILE A 54 2.00 -35.78 -1.63
N ILE A 55 2.24 -34.97 -0.59
CA ILE A 55 3.46 -34.18 -0.44
C ILE A 55 4.42 -34.87 0.54
N ARG A 56 5.69 -34.91 0.17
CA ARG A 56 6.78 -35.38 1.02
C ARG A 56 7.88 -34.31 1.08
N ILE A 57 8.36 -34.03 2.28
CA ILE A 57 9.49 -33.12 2.52
C ILE A 57 10.67 -34.00 2.91
N ASP A 58 11.60 -34.17 1.98
CA ASP A 58 12.80 -35.02 2.18
C ASP A 58 13.98 -34.20 2.75
N HIS A 59 13.98 -32.88 2.51
CA HIS A 59 14.96 -31.90 2.98
C HIS A 59 14.25 -30.55 3.19
N PRO A 60 14.74 -29.64 4.06
CA PRO A 60 14.22 -28.27 4.22
C PRO A 60 14.04 -27.44 2.94
N ASN A 61 14.63 -27.87 1.83
CA ASN A 61 14.62 -27.18 0.53
C ASN A 61 13.96 -28.01 -0.57
N HIS A 62 13.66 -29.29 -0.31
CA HIS A 62 13.18 -30.22 -1.32
C HIS A 62 11.77 -30.70 -1.00
N ILE A 63 10.90 -30.58 -2.01
CA ILE A 63 9.52 -31.05 -1.96
C ILE A 63 9.29 -32.07 -3.07
N SER A 64 8.71 -33.20 -2.72
CA SER A 64 8.33 -34.28 -3.64
C SER A 64 6.81 -34.45 -3.64
N ILE A 65 6.18 -34.52 -4.82
CA ILE A 65 4.75 -34.79 -4.94
C ILE A 65 4.48 -36.10 -5.69
N LEU A 66 3.55 -36.90 -5.19
CA LEU A 66 3.17 -38.20 -5.75
C LEU A 66 1.80 -38.14 -6.44
N ASN A 67 1.71 -38.69 -7.65
CA ASN A 67 0.44 -38.82 -8.35
C ASN A 67 -0.23 -40.16 -8.00
N LEU A 68 -1.32 -40.11 -7.22
CA LEU A 68 -2.05 -41.32 -6.82
C LEU A 68 -3.01 -41.84 -7.89
N THR A 69 -3.26 -41.09 -8.97
CA THR A 69 -4.20 -41.51 -10.02
C THR A 69 -3.60 -42.55 -11.00
N HIS A 70 -2.27 -42.65 -11.07
CA HIS A 70 -1.56 -43.53 -11.99
C HIS A 70 -0.98 -44.77 -11.28
N ASN A 71 -1.80 -45.65 -10.72
CA ASN A 71 -1.47 -47.01 -10.20
C ASN A 71 -0.09 -47.23 -9.49
N GLY A 72 0.59 -46.19 -9.02
CA GLY A 72 1.96 -46.24 -8.49
C GLY A 72 3.11 -46.27 -9.53
N ASP A 73 2.85 -46.17 -10.84
CA ASP A 73 3.90 -46.26 -11.87
C ASP A 73 4.61 -44.92 -12.16
N GLU A 74 3.98 -43.78 -11.86
CA GLU A 74 4.61 -42.47 -12.06
C GLU A 74 5.57 -42.16 -10.90
N ARG A 75 6.84 -41.88 -11.24
CA ARG A 75 7.83 -41.45 -10.23
C ARG A 75 7.41 -40.12 -9.59
N PRO A 76 7.66 -39.93 -8.28
CA PRO A 76 7.44 -38.65 -7.62
C PRO A 76 8.16 -37.51 -8.34
N LYS A 77 7.51 -36.35 -8.42
CA LYS A 77 8.11 -35.13 -8.97
C LYS A 77 8.72 -34.33 -7.84
N THR A 78 10.02 -34.08 -7.92
CA THR A 78 10.79 -33.36 -6.89
C THR A 78 11.19 -31.98 -7.39
N PHE A 79 11.09 -30.98 -6.51
CA PHE A 79 11.46 -29.60 -6.75
C PHE A 79 12.36 -29.10 -5.61
N ALA A 80 13.19 -28.09 -5.90
CA ALA A 80 14.08 -27.46 -4.94
C ALA A 80 13.84 -25.94 -4.87
N PHE A 81 13.68 -25.41 -3.67
CA PHE A 81 13.35 -24.01 -3.37
C PHE A 81 14.24 -23.46 -2.26
N ASP A 82 14.15 -22.15 -1.99
CA ASP A 82 14.89 -21.50 -0.91
C ASP A 82 14.47 -22.03 0.47
N ALA A 83 13.19 -22.39 0.62
CA ALA A 83 12.73 -23.30 1.69
C ALA A 83 11.39 -23.97 1.38
N VAL A 84 11.11 -25.04 2.12
CA VAL A 84 9.85 -25.77 2.15
C VAL A 84 9.37 -25.87 3.59
N LEU A 85 8.27 -25.16 3.87
CA LEU A 85 7.63 -25.11 5.18
C LEU A 85 6.47 -26.11 5.22
N GLY A 86 6.63 -27.13 6.07
CA GLY A 86 5.63 -28.17 6.29
C GLY A 86 4.51 -27.75 7.23
N GLU A 87 3.58 -28.68 7.48
CA GLU A 87 2.36 -28.48 8.27
C GLU A 87 2.61 -28.03 9.72
N ALA A 88 3.79 -28.31 10.26
CA ALA A 88 4.21 -27.94 11.61
C ALA A 88 4.80 -26.52 11.73
N SER A 89 4.99 -25.81 10.61
CA SER A 89 5.64 -24.49 10.61
C SER A 89 4.66 -23.42 11.12
N SER A 90 5.08 -22.65 12.11
CA SER A 90 4.25 -21.59 12.70
C SER A 90 4.16 -20.36 11.78
N GLN A 91 3.31 -19.40 12.15
CA GLN A 91 3.27 -18.10 11.47
C GLN A 91 4.53 -17.28 11.75
N GLU A 92 5.07 -17.38 12.96
CA GLU A 92 6.34 -16.75 13.36
C GLU A 92 7.50 -17.29 12.51
N ASP A 93 7.59 -18.61 12.31
CA ASP A 93 8.62 -19.23 11.45
C ASP A 93 8.59 -18.63 10.03
N VAL A 94 7.39 -18.47 9.47
CA VAL A 94 7.22 -17.88 8.12
C VAL A 94 7.69 -16.42 8.10
N TYR A 95 7.33 -15.65 9.12
CA TYR A 95 7.69 -14.25 9.19
C TYR A 95 9.20 -14.06 9.38
N GLU A 96 9.81 -14.76 10.34
CA GLU A 96 11.24 -14.63 10.64
C GLU A 96 12.11 -15.04 9.45
N CYS A 97 11.72 -16.07 8.70
CA CYS A 97 12.53 -16.53 7.56
C CYS A 97 12.34 -15.69 6.29
N PHE A 98 11.15 -15.12 6.06
CA PHE A 98 10.80 -14.54 4.75
C PHE A 98 10.23 -13.12 4.82
N GLY A 99 9.54 -12.78 5.90
CA GLY A 99 8.99 -11.45 6.16
C GLY A 99 10.06 -10.48 6.65
N ARG A 100 10.70 -10.82 7.77
CA ARG A 100 11.71 -9.98 8.44
C ARG A 100 12.81 -9.53 7.48
N PRO A 101 13.46 -10.38 6.67
CA PRO A 101 14.57 -9.94 5.81
C PRO A 101 14.14 -8.89 4.78
N VAL A 102 12.91 -8.95 4.27
CA VAL A 102 12.37 -7.95 3.34
C VAL A 102 12.06 -6.66 4.09
N VAL A 103 11.41 -6.74 5.24
CA VAL A 103 11.06 -5.57 6.06
C VAL A 103 12.31 -4.80 6.51
N GLU A 104 13.37 -5.51 6.93
CA GLU A 104 14.66 -4.90 7.28
C GLU A 104 15.25 -4.11 6.11
N LYS A 105 15.14 -4.63 4.88
CA LYS A 105 15.58 -3.90 3.68
C LYS A 105 14.72 -2.70 3.34
N VAL A 106 13.42 -2.77 3.57
CA VAL A 106 12.56 -1.60 3.42
C VAL A 106 12.94 -0.51 4.41
N LEU A 107 13.22 -0.87 5.67
CA LEU A 107 13.70 0.09 6.69
C LEU A 107 15.06 0.70 6.31
N GLU A 108 15.93 -0.05 5.61
CA GLU A 108 17.18 0.45 5.03
C GLU A 108 16.98 1.36 3.78
N GLY A 109 15.75 1.51 3.27
CA GLY A 109 15.44 2.37 2.11
C GLY A 109 15.35 1.65 0.76
N TYR A 110 15.22 0.34 0.75
CA TYR A 110 14.97 -0.44 -0.48
C TYR A 110 13.48 -0.61 -0.75
N ASN A 111 13.13 -0.96 -1.99
CA ASN A 111 11.82 -1.51 -2.29
C ASN A 111 11.78 -2.99 -1.90
N GLY A 112 10.67 -3.42 -1.30
CA GLY A 112 10.42 -4.79 -0.88
C GLY A 112 9.06 -5.27 -1.35
N THR A 113 8.96 -6.52 -1.77
CA THR A 113 7.67 -7.13 -2.13
C THR A 113 7.57 -8.54 -1.56
N ILE A 114 6.46 -8.84 -0.91
CA ILE A 114 6.09 -10.20 -0.50
C ILE A 114 4.74 -10.51 -1.11
N PHE A 115 4.66 -11.58 -1.89
CA PHE A 115 3.39 -11.99 -2.49
C PHE A 115 3.07 -13.46 -2.26
N ALA A 116 1.83 -13.74 -1.86
CA ALA A 116 1.31 -15.09 -1.70
C ALA A 116 0.63 -15.57 -2.99
N TYR A 117 0.96 -16.78 -3.44
CA TYR A 117 0.46 -17.38 -4.68
C TYR A 117 0.06 -18.84 -4.49
N GLY A 118 -1.03 -19.26 -5.14
CA GLY A 118 -1.54 -20.62 -5.08
C GLY A 118 -3.05 -20.69 -5.29
N GLN A 119 -3.61 -21.90 -5.33
CA GLN A 119 -5.06 -22.08 -5.51
C GLN A 119 -5.87 -21.52 -4.34
N THR A 120 -7.17 -21.31 -4.55
CA THR A 120 -8.11 -21.00 -3.47
C THR A 120 -8.10 -22.10 -2.42
N GLY A 121 -8.09 -21.67 -1.15
CA GLY A 121 -7.98 -22.56 -0.01
C GLY A 121 -6.59 -23.18 0.23
N SER A 122 -5.53 -22.75 -0.47
CA SER A 122 -4.17 -23.23 -0.18
C SER A 122 -3.48 -22.51 1.00
N GLY A 123 -4.06 -21.41 1.49
CA GLY A 123 -3.54 -20.67 2.66
C GLY A 123 -2.87 -19.32 2.36
N LYS A 124 -3.11 -18.71 1.19
CA LYS A 124 -2.58 -17.38 0.84
C LYS A 124 -2.92 -16.31 1.87
N THR A 125 -4.22 -16.05 2.07
CA THR A 125 -4.71 -15.07 3.05
C THR A 125 -4.32 -15.44 4.48
N TYR A 126 -4.30 -16.73 4.85
CA TYR A 126 -3.77 -17.14 6.17
C TYR A 126 -2.28 -16.81 6.32
N THR A 127 -1.49 -16.88 5.25
CA THR A 127 -0.08 -16.49 5.29
C THR A 127 0.09 -14.97 5.39
N MET A 128 -0.70 -14.21 4.63
CA MET A 128 -0.59 -12.75 4.63
C MET A 128 -1.18 -12.12 5.89
N GLU A 129 -2.41 -12.47 6.25
CA GLU A 129 -3.16 -11.85 7.37
C GLU A 129 -3.09 -12.70 8.64
N GLY A 130 -3.23 -14.02 8.51
CA GLY A 130 -3.34 -14.93 9.65
C GLY A 130 -4.68 -14.81 10.36
N VAL A 131 -4.67 -15.05 11.68
CA VAL A 131 -5.86 -14.92 12.54
C VAL A 131 -5.73 -13.65 13.36
N GLN A 132 -6.58 -12.66 13.09
CA GLN A 132 -6.48 -11.32 13.69
C GLN A 132 -6.50 -11.32 15.22
N GLU A 133 -7.36 -12.16 15.81
CA GLU A 133 -7.60 -12.23 17.26
C GLU A 133 -6.51 -13.00 18.02
N ASN A 134 -5.64 -13.73 17.31
CA ASN A 134 -4.62 -14.57 17.90
C ASN A 134 -3.22 -14.12 17.44
N LYS A 135 -2.47 -13.49 18.36
CA LYS A 135 -1.11 -12.98 18.08
C LYS A 135 -0.15 -14.06 17.61
N ASP A 136 -0.26 -15.27 18.16
CA ASP A 136 0.60 -16.40 17.77
C ASP A 136 0.30 -16.88 16.34
N GLU A 137 -0.84 -16.48 15.79
CA GLU A 137 -1.27 -16.79 14.44
C GLU A 137 -1.29 -15.58 13.49
N TRP A 138 -0.68 -14.46 13.89
CA TRP A 138 -0.50 -13.29 13.03
C TRP A 138 0.27 -13.64 11.77
N GLY A 139 -0.25 -13.25 10.60
CA GLY A 139 0.43 -13.44 9.32
C GLY A 139 1.57 -12.45 9.09
N ILE A 140 2.04 -12.40 7.85
CA ILE A 140 3.13 -11.51 7.43
C ILE A 140 2.77 -10.02 7.62
N VAL A 141 1.53 -9.63 7.31
CA VAL A 141 1.06 -8.24 7.39
C VAL A 141 1.09 -7.69 8.82
N PRO A 142 0.37 -8.28 9.81
CA PRO A 142 0.41 -7.76 11.18
C PRO A 142 1.81 -7.81 11.81
N ASN A 143 2.60 -8.86 11.53
CA ASN A 143 3.98 -8.93 12.02
C ASN A 143 4.90 -7.86 11.38
N ALA A 144 4.75 -7.59 10.07
CA ALA A 144 5.49 -6.53 9.40
C ALA A 144 5.14 -5.15 9.97
N ILE A 145 3.85 -4.88 10.20
CA ILE A 145 3.37 -3.63 10.81
C ILE A 145 4.00 -3.45 12.20
N HIS A 146 3.96 -4.48 13.04
CA HIS A 146 4.55 -4.42 14.37
C HIS A 146 6.07 -4.18 14.32
N HIS A 147 6.78 -4.90 13.45
CA HIS A 147 8.22 -4.78 13.30
C HIS A 147 8.65 -3.40 12.79
N ILE A 148 7.94 -2.84 11.80
CA ILE A 148 8.25 -1.51 11.24
C ILE A 148 8.24 -0.46 12.35
N PHE A 149 7.17 -0.38 13.13
CA PHE A 149 7.07 0.62 14.20
C PHE A 149 8.04 0.36 15.34
N LEU A 150 8.24 -0.89 15.73
CA LEU A 150 9.26 -1.24 16.73
C LEU A 150 10.66 -0.77 16.28
N ALA A 151 11.01 -0.93 15.00
CA ALA A 151 12.30 -0.49 14.47
C ALA A 151 12.39 1.04 14.36
N ILE A 152 11.30 1.71 14.00
CA ILE A 152 11.22 3.18 13.98
C ILE A 152 11.45 3.73 15.38
N ASP A 153 10.72 3.25 16.38
CA ASP A 153 10.83 3.71 17.77
C ASP A 153 12.27 3.53 18.29
N GLN A 154 12.86 2.36 18.05
CA GLN A 154 14.25 2.09 18.41
C GLN A 154 15.26 3.00 17.70
N ALA A 155 15.01 3.36 16.44
CA ALA A 155 15.88 4.25 15.68
C ALA A 155 15.77 5.70 16.17
N THR A 156 14.56 6.19 16.45
CA THR A 156 14.32 7.54 16.96
C THR A 156 14.81 7.73 18.40
N ASP A 157 14.73 6.68 19.23
CA ASP A 157 15.28 6.70 20.59
C ASP A 157 16.82 6.76 20.61
N ARG A 158 17.46 6.15 19.60
CA ARG A 158 18.93 6.12 19.48
C ARG A 158 19.49 7.42 18.90
N ASP A 159 18.77 8.05 17.98
CA ASP A 159 19.23 9.25 17.28
C ASP A 159 18.08 10.22 17.02
N VAL A 160 18.04 11.29 17.81
CA VAL A 160 17.05 12.38 17.76
C VAL A 160 17.10 13.15 16.42
N SER A 161 18.18 13.03 15.65
CA SER A 161 18.28 13.66 14.33
C SER A 161 17.48 12.93 13.25
N ILE A 162 17.05 11.70 13.52
CA ILE A 162 16.30 10.87 12.58
C ILE A 162 14.80 11.02 12.84
N SER A 163 14.03 11.22 11.77
CA SER A 163 12.56 11.18 11.83
C SER A 163 12.00 10.32 10.71
N PHE A 164 10.87 9.68 10.97
CA PHE A 164 10.19 8.82 10.01
C PHE A 164 8.79 9.36 9.68
N SER A 165 8.36 9.13 8.45
CA SER A 165 6.96 9.29 8.04
C SER A 165 6.53 8.02 7.33
N VAL A 166 5.44 7.41 7.81
CA VAL A 166 4.90 6.18 7.24
C VAL A 166 3.58 6.51 6.55
N ARG A 167 3.50 6.19 5.26
CA ARG A 167 2.29 6.33 4.44
C ARG A 167 1.78 4.97 4.01
N VAL A 168 0.48 4.75 4.11
CA VAL A 168 -0.18 3.52 3.68
C VAL A 168 -1.22 3.78 2.60
N SER A 169 -1.24 2.91 1.59
CA SER A 169 -2.27 2.83 0.57
C SER A 169 -2.69 1.37 0.39
N TYR A 170 -3.95 1.12 0.03
CA TYR A 170 -4.43 -0.25 -0.14
C TYR A 170 -5.32 -0.38 -1.37
N VAL A 171 -4.93 -1.28 -2.28
CA VAL A 171 -5.56 -1.44 -3.59
C VAL A 171 -6.12 -2.85 -3.76
N GLU A 172 -7.30 -2.94 -4.37
CA GLU A 172 -7.85 -4.17 -4.92
C GLU A 172 -7.76 -4.14 -6.46
N VAL A 173 -7.16 -5.18 -7.06
CA VAL A 173 -7.26 -5.43 -8.50
C VAL A 173 -8.32 -6.49 -8.73
N TYR A 174 -9.46 -6.07 -9.27
CA TYR A 174 -10.59 -6.95 -9.57
C TYR A 174 -11.09 -6.69 -10.99
N ASN A 175 -11.25 -7.76 -11.77
CA ASN A 175 -11.81 -7.66 -13.13
C ASN A 175 -11.04 -6.70 -14.07
N GLU A 176 -9.71 -6.60 -13.90
CA GLU A 176 -8.81 -5.64 -14.57
C GLU A 176 -9.10 -4.15 -14.27
N ASN A 177 -9.83 -3.88 -13.19
CA ASN A 177 -10.01 -2.56 -12.60
C ASN A 177 -9.22 -2.45 -11.29
N ILE A 178 -8.85 -1.22 -10.95
CA ILE A 178 -8.10 -0.90 -9.73
C ILE A 178 -9.03 -0.12 -8.81
N HIS A 179 -9.33 -0.67 -7.65
CA HIS A 179 -10.19 -0.06 -6.66
C HIS A 179 -9.35 0.35 -5.45
N ASP A 180 -9.62 1.55 -4.95
CA ASP A 180 -9.05 2.03 -3.71
C ASP A 180 -9.85 1.50 -2.53
N LEU A 181 -9.21 0.68 -1.69
CA LEU A 181 -9.86 0.08 -0.53
C LEU A 181 -9.97 1.06 0.64
N LEU A 182 -9.34 2.23 0.57
CA LEU A 182 -9.33 3.24 1.63
C LEU A 182 -10.06 4.55 1.27
N SER A 183 -10.47 4.72 0.00
CA SER A 183 -11.29 5.85 -0.44
C SER A 183 -12.75 5.70 0.00
N GLU A 184 -13.51 6.78 0.17
CA GLU A 184 -14.96 6.70 0.38
C GLU A 184 -15.71 6.16 -0.85
N ASP A 185 -15.19 6.43 -2.06
CA ASP A 185 -15.72 5.90 -3.32
C ASP A 185 -14.94 4.66 -3.78
N HIS A 186 -15.38 3.50 -3.31
CA HIS A 186 -14.80 2.21 -3.69
C HIS A 186 -15.19 1.75 -5.11
N THR A 187 -16.10 2.45 -5.80
CA THR A 187 -16.63 2.01 -7.10
C THR A 187 -15.80 2.52 -8.27
N ALA A 188 -15.13 3.67 -8.10
CA ALA A 188 -14.28 4.25 -9.12
C ALA A 188 -13.07 3.35 -9.44
N SER A 189 -12.82 3.13 -10.73
CA SER A 189 -11.62 2.46 -11.21
C SER A 189 -10.49 3.48 -11.41
N LEU A 190 -9.35 3.24 -10.76
CA LEU A 190 -8.15 4.06 -10.85
C LEU A 190 -7.26 3.65 -12.04
N SER A 191 -6.46 4.61 -12.51
CA SER A 191 -5.55 4.41 -13.63
C SER A 191 -4.09 4.31 -13.16
N ILE A 192 -3.35 3.30 -13.64
CA ILE A 192 -1.90 3.20 -13.47
C ILE A 192 -1.21 4.13 -14.45
N ARG A 193 -0.19 4.86 -13.98
CA ARG A 193 0.74 5.64 -14.78
C ARG A 193 2.18 5.19 -14.52
N GLU A 194 3.05 5.57 -15.42
CA GLU A 194 4.49 5.30 -15.35
C GLU A 194 5.22 6.60 -15.62
N ASP A 195 6.22 6.89 -14.79
CA ASP A 195 7.05 8.09 -14.86
C ASP A 195 8.52 7.69 -14.63
N PRO A 196 9.49 8.34 -15.30
CA PRO A 196 10.91 7.98 -15.15
C PRO A 196 11.48 8.13 -13.73
N LEU A 197 10.90 9.00 -12.90
CA LEU A 197 11.40 9.32 -11.55
C LEU A 197 10.77 8.44 -10.47
N HIS A 198 9.46 8.19 -10.55
CA HIS A 198 8.65 7.49 -9.56
C HIS A 198 8.32 6.05 -9.97
N GLY A 199 8.65 5.66 -11.21
CA GLY A 199 8.31 4.36 -11.77
C GLY A 199 6.80 4.22 -11.98
N VAL A 200 6.27 3.02 -11.72
CA VAL A 200 4.85 2.71 -11.87
C VAL A 200 4.08 3.12 -10.61
N PHE A 201 3.02 3.94 -10.76
CA PHE A 201 2.18 4.39 -9.66
C PHE A 201 0.69 4.46 -10.05
N VAL A 202 -0.19 4.44 -9.05
CA VAL A 202 -1.64 4.58 -9.25
C VAL A 202 -2.05 6.03 -9.06
N LYS A 203 -2.61 6.65 -10.10
CA LYS A 203 -3.03 8.06 -10.05
C LYS A 203 -4.26 8.22 -9.15
N ARG A 204 -4.21 9.20 -8.23
CA ARG A 204 -5.26 9.52 -7.23
C ARG A 204 -5.54 8.38 -6.25
N LEU A 205 -4.53 7.56 -5.95
CA LEU A 205 -4.62 6.58 -4.87
C LEU A 205 -4.57 7.30 -3.53
N THR A 206 -5.50 6.98 -2.64
CA THR A 206 -5.54 7.53 -1.28
C THR A 206 -4.35 7.01 -0.48
N GLY A 207 -3.69 7.91 0.24
CA GLY A 207 -2.56 7.57 1.11
C GLY A 207 -2.75 8.20 2.48
N PHE A 208 -2.83 7.37 3.52
CA PHE A 208 -2.94 7.83 4.91
C PHE A 208 -1.56 7.87 5.54
N VAL A 209 -1.25 8.95 6.26
CA VAL A 209 -0.08 9.00 7.14
C VAL A 209 -0.47 8.40 8.47
N VAL A 210 0.32 7.45 8.96
CA VAL A 210 0.07 6.71 10.20
C VAL A 210 1.18 6.96 11.20
N ALA A 211 0.83 7.11 12.48
CA ALA A 211 1.78 7.47 13.53
C ALA A 211 2.11 6.28 14.45
N SER A 212 1.33 5.21 14.41
CA SER A 212 1.53 4.03 15.24
C SER A 212 1.19 2.72 14.53
N SER A 213 1.64 1.60 15.08
CA SER A 213 1.26 0.26 14.62
C SER A 213 -0.26 0.04 14.70
N SER A 214 -0.92 0.66 15.68
CA SER A 214 -2.38 0.62 15.84
C SER A 214 -3.08 1.30 14.67
N ASP A 215 -2.63 2.49 14.27
CA ASP A 215 -3.22 3.23 13.15
C ASP A 215 -3.10 2.43 11.85
N LEU A 216 -1.90 1.90 11.57
CA LEU A 216 -1.66 1.11 10.37
C LEU A 216 -2.49 -0.18 10.35
N TYR A 217 -2.64 -0.83 11.51
CA TYR A 217 -3.50 -2.00 11.66
C TYR A 217 -4.98 -1.65 11.43
N ASN A 218 -5.45 -0.53 11.95
CA ASN A 218 -6.83 -0.05 11.78
C ASN A 218 -7.12 0.27 10.30
N VAL A 219 -6.21 0.96 9.61
CA VAL A 219 -6.33 1.24 8.17
C VAL A 219 -6.36 -0.05 7.34
N THR A 220 -5.51 -1.02 7.68
CA THR A 220 -5.49 -2.33 7.01
C THR A 220 -6.79 -3.08 7.24
N THR A 221 -7.32 -3.06 8.47
CA THR A 221 -8.59 -3.69 8.84
C THR A 221 -9.77 -3.05 8.12
N LEU A 222 -9.77 -1.72 7.99
CA LEU A 222 -10.77 -0.99 7.19
C LEU A 222 -10.74 -1.44 5.73
N GLY A 223 -9.55 -1.48 5.10
CA GLY A 223 -9.43 -1.94 3.72
C GLY A 223 -9.87 -3.40 3.53
N ASN A 224 -9.55 -4.28 4.47
CA ASN A 224 -10.00 -5.67 4.48
C ASN A 224 -11.52 -5.78 4.60
N ARG A 225 -12.15 -4.94 5.44
CA ARG A 225 -13.61 -4.85 5.53
C ARG A 225 -14.23 -4.37 4.22
N ASN A 226 -13.64 -3.37 3.55
CA ASN A 226 -14.14 -2.85 2.29
C ASN A 226 -13.99 -3.87 1.14
N ARG A 227 -12.90 -4.65 1.15
CA ARG A 227 -12.73 -5.80 0.26
C ARG A 227 -13.84 -6.85 0.50
N ALA A 228 -14.17 -7.12 1.77
CA ALA A 228 -15.19 -8.08 2.16
C ALA A 228 -16.63 -7.60 1.84
N THR A 229 -17.00 -6.34 2.07
CA THR A 229 -18.36 -5.82 1.81
C THR A 229 -18.70 -5.79 0.32
N GLY A 230 -17.69 -5.64 -0.56
CA GLY A 230 -17.86 -5.86 -2.00
C GLY A 230 -18.26 -7.31 -2.36
N SER A 231 -18.13 -8.25 -1.42
CA SER A 231 -18.56 -9.64 -1.54
C SER A 231 -20.03 -9.76 -1.10
N THR A 232 -20.98 -9.66 -2.02
CA THR A 232 -22.35 -10.07 -1.71
C THR A 232 -22.36 -11.55 -1.27
N LYS A 233 -23.30 -11.97 -0.40
CA LYS A 233 -23.43 -13.33 0.20
C LYS A 233 -23.41 -14.53 -0.79
N MET A 234 -23.30 -14.25 -2.08
CA MET A 234 -23.29 -15.20 -3.20
C MET A 234 -21.93 -15.28 -3.94
N ASN A 235 -20.92 -14.48 -3.53
CA ASN A 235 -19.61 -14.33 -4.17
C ASN A 235 -18.48 -14.35 -3.13
N GLU A 236 -17.64 -15.37 -3.11
CA GLU A 236 -16.38 -15.39 -2.34
C GLU A 236 -15.33 -14.51 -3.05
N LYS A 237 -15.51 -13.18 -3.03
CA LYS A 237 -14.73 -12.20 -3.83
C LYS A 237 -13.23 -12.22 -3.50
N SER A 238 -12.84 -12.57 -2.26
CA SER A 238 -11.43 -12.67 -1.85
C SER A 238 -10.63 -13.69 -2.66
N SER A 239 -11.28 -14.77 -3.14
CA SER A 239 -10.65 -15.77 -4.03
C SER A 239 -10.42 -15.24 -5.46
N ARG A 240 -11.03 -14.10 -5.80
CA ARG A 240 -11.21 -13.58 -7.16
C ARG A 240 -10.61 -12.20 -7.39
N SER A 241 -10.12 -11.54 -6.35
CA SER A 241 -9.43 -10.26 -6.44
C SER A 241 -8.06 -10.34 -5.81
N HIS A 242 -7.12 -9.56 -6.37
CA HIS A 242 -5.79 -9.39 -5.79
C HIS A 242 -5.83 -8.18 -4.87
N ALA A 243 -5.21 -8.28 -3.71
CA ALA A 243 -5.04 -7.16 -2.79
C ALA A 243 -3.57 -6.79 -2.67
N VAL A 244 -3.27 -5.50 -2.70
CA VAL A 244 -1.90 -4.95 -2.62
C VAL A 244 -1.90 -3.84 -1.57
N LEU A 245 -1.40 -4.17 -0.38
CA LEU A 245 -1.11 -3.19 0.67
C LEU A 245 0.26 -2.58 0.40
N MET A 246 0.33 -1.25 0.34
CA MET A 246 1.53 -0.49 0.06
C MET A 246 1.88 0.35 1.28
N VAL A 247 3.06 0.12 1.85
CA VAL A 247 3.58 0.90 2.98
C VAL A 247 4.86 1.59 2.54
N THR A 248 4.83 2.91 2.48
CA THR A 248 6.00 3.75 2.17
C THR A 248 6.56 4.32 3.45
N ILE A 249 7.84 4.08 3.71
CA ILE A 249 8.58 4.55 4.87
C ILE A 249 9.59 5.57 4.40
N GLN A 250 9.40 6.82 4.82
CA GLN A 250 10.33 7.90 4.53
C GLN A 250 11.17 8.19 5.78
N GLN A 251 12.48 8.02 5.67
CA GLN A 251 13.43 8.39 6.71
C GLN A 251 14.10 9.72 6.34
N ASN A 252 13.98 10.69 7.23
CA ASN A 252 14.66 11.98 7.15
C ASN A 252 15.74 12.06 8.22
N VAL A 253 16.88 12.67 7.89
CA VAL A 253 17.95 12.94 8.84
C VAL A 253 18.21 14.44 8.85
N SER A 254 18.19 15.04 10.04
CA SER A 254 18.43 16.47 10.22
C SER A 254 19.78 16.87 9.64
N GLY A 255 19.82 17.96 8.87
CA GLY A 255 21.02 18.44 8.18
C GLY A 255 21.41 17.67 6.91
N LYS A 256 20.71 16.58 6.54
CA LYS A 256 20.91 15.93 5.24
C LYS A 256 19.87 16.40 4.22
N LEU A 257 20.35 16.65 3.00
CA LEU A 257 19.53 17.07 1.86
C LEU A 257 18.89 15.89 1.12
N MET A 258 19.26 14.65 1.46
CA MET A 258 18.69 13.44 0.87
C MET A 258 17.77 12.78 1.88
N THR A 259 16.63 12.32 1.38
CA THR A 259 15.65 11.56 2.12
C THR A 259 15.67 10.14 1.60
N ARG A 260 15.65 9.18 2.51
CA ARG A 260 15.64 7.76 2.18
C ARG A 260 14.21 7.24 2.17
N VAL A 261 13.86 6.45 1.15
CA VAL A 261 12.48 5.98 0.95
C VAL A 261 12.44 4.47 0.75
N GLY A 262 11.91 3.75 1.74
CA GLY A 262 11.54 2.35 1.59
C GLY A 262 10.10 2.21 1.10
N SER A 263 9.83 1.23 0.23
CA SER A 263 8.46 0.86 -0.13
C SER A 263 8.23 -0.64 0.03
N LEU A 264 7.29 -1.03 0.88
CA LEU A 264 6.87 -2.40 1.10
C LEU A 264 5.54 -2.67 0.40
N HIS A 265 5.50 -3.66 -0.49
CA HIS A 265 4.28 -4.18 -1.08
C HIS A 265 3.97 -5.57 -0.51
N LEU A 266 2.83 -5.70 0.17
CA LEU A 266 2.32 -6.97 0.69
C LEU A 266 1.10 -7.38 -0.14
N VAL A 267 1.23 -8.50 -0.85
CA VAL A 267 0.32 -8.87 -1.93
C VAL A 267 -0.36 -10.21 -1.64
N ASP A 268 -1.68 -10.21 -1.60
CA ASP A 268 -2.52 -11.42 -1.54
C ASP A 268 -3.19 -11.62 -2.91
N LEU A 269 -2.67 -12.56 -3.70
CA LEU A 269 -3.18 -12.81 -5.05
C LEU A 269 -4.48 -13.61 -5.02
N ALA A 270 -5.26 -13.52 -6.09
CA ALA A 270 -6.41 -14.38 -6.33
C ALA A 270 -6.00 -15.86 -6.50
N GLY A 271 -6.98 -16.76 -6.45
CA GLY A 271 -6.78 -18.20 -6.67
C GLY A 271 -6.23 -18.52 -8.07
N SER A 272 -5.20 -19.36 -8.13
CA SER A 272 -4.57 -19.79 -9.40
C SER A 272 -5.26 -20.96 -10.11
N GLU A 273 -6.34 -21.49 -9.54
CA GLU A 273 -7.01 -22.69 -10.05
C GLU A 273 -7.68 -22.51 -11.42
N ARG A 274 -7.78 -23.60 -12.16
CA ARG A 274 -8.42 -23.59 -13.48
C ARG A 274 -9.94 -23.57 -13.37
N GLN A 275 -10.57 -22.81 -14.27
CA GLN A 275 -12.03 -22.68 -14.39
C GLN A 275 -12.79 -24.00 -14.51
N SER A 276 -12.17 -25.04 -15.08
CA SER A 276 -12.81 -26.36 -15.20
C SER A 276 -13.16 -26.98 -13.85
N LYS A 277 -12.47 -26.61 -12.76
CA LYS A 277 -12.76 -27.08 -11.40
C LYS A 277 -13.89 -26.29 -10.71
N THR A 278 -14.22 -25.08 -11.17
CA THR A 278 -15.17 -24.18 -10.50
C THR A 278 -16.61 -24.30 -11.03
N GLY A 279 -16.85 -25.12 -12.06
CA GLY A 279 -18.19 -25.47 -12.55
C GLY A 279 -19.09 -24.28 -12.93
N THR A 280 -18.51 -23.16 -13.35
CA THR A 280 -19.20 -21.86 -13.39
C THR A 280 -19.72 -21.50 -14.80
N SER A 281 -21.03 -21.22 -14.92
CA SER A 281 -21.69 -20.88 -16.20
C SER A 281 -22.14 -19.41 -16.27
N GLY A 282 -22.23 -18.85 -17.49
CA GLY A 282 -22.84 -17.53 -17.76
C GLY A 282 -21.93 -16.32 -17.49
N VAL A 283 -22.46 -15.24 -16.88
CA VAL A 283 -21.72 -14.00 -16.55
C VAL A 283 -20.46 -14.27 -15.71
N ARG A 284 -20.52 -15.29 -14.86
CA ARG A 284 -19.39 -15.76 -14.05
C ARG A 284 -18.23 -16.33 -14.88
N LEU A 285 -18.49 -16.80 -16.10
CA LEU A 285 -17.45 -17.27 -17.02
C LEU A 285 -16.64 -16.10 -17.59
N LYS A 286 -17.29 -14.95 -17.85
CA LYS A 286 -16.60 -13.72 -18.28
C LYS A 286 -15.74 -13.14 -17.16
N GLU A 287 -16.24 -13.15 -15.92
CA GLU A 287 -15.50 -12.74 -14.72
C GLU A 287 -14.29 -13.65 -14.44
N ALA A 288 -14.52 -14.97 -14.39
CA ALA A 288 -13.45 -15.94 -14.18
C ALA A 288 -12.39 -15.87 -15.29
N SER A 289 -12.78 -15.53 -16.53
CA SER A 289 -11.84 -15.32 -17.64
C SER A 289 -10.89 -14.16 -17.38
N LYS A 290 -11.39 -13.04 -16.84
CA LYS A 290 -10.57 -11.86 -16.51
C LYS A 290 -9.71 -12.05 -15.26
N ILE A 291 -10.17 -12.81 -14.27
CA ILE A 291 -9.33 -13.16 -13.11
C ILE A 291 -8.14 -14.00 -13.58
N ASN A 292 -8.42 -15.02 -14.41
CA ASN A 292 -7.37 -15.82 -15.00
C ASN A 292 -6.50 -15.06 -15.99
N GLN A 293 -7.00 -13.98 -16.61
CA GLN A 293 -6.18 -13.10 -17.44
C GLN A 293 -5.00 -12.54 -16.64
N SER A 294 -5.26 -11.94 -15.48
CA SER A 294 -4.19 -11.36 -14.65
C SER A 294 -3.11 -12.37 -14.24
N LEU A 295 -3.50 -13.56 -13.78
CA LEU A 295 -2.56 -14.63 -13.37
C LEU A 295 -1.90 -15.33 -14.56
N SER A 296 -2.59 -15.46 -15.69
CA SER A 296 -2.00 -15.97 -16.94
C SER A 296 -0.95 -15.01 -17.47
N THR A 297 -1.25 -13.71 -17.48
CA THR A 297 -0.30 -12.66 -17.87
C THR A 297 0.90 -12.63 -16.92
N LEU A 298 0.67 -12.75 -15.60
CA LEU A 298 1.77 -12.92 -14.65
C LEU A 298 2.65 -14.13 -15.01
N GLY A 299 2.03 -15.24 -15.44
CA GLY A 299 2.76 -16.42 -15.91
C GLY A 299 3.57 -16.18 -17.17
N LYS A 300 3.07 -15.37 -18.11
CA LYS A 300 3.81 -14.94 -19.30
C LYS A 300 4.98 -14.03 -18.94
N VAL A 301 4.78 -13.08 -18.03
CA VAL A 301 5.83 -12.17 -17.53
C VAL A 301 6.97 -12.97 -16.92
N ILE A 302 6.68 -13.95 -16.06
CA ILE A 302 7.70 -14.82 -15.46
C ILE A 302 8.43 -15.62 -16.53
N ALA A 303 7.71 -16.21 -17.50
CA ALA A 303 8.35 -16.97 -18.58
C ALA A 303 9.28 -16.09 -19.42
N ALA A 304 8.84 -14.86 -19.74
CA ALA A 304 9.62 -13.90 -20.51
C ALA A 304 10.85 -13.38 -19.74
N LEU A 305 10.78 -13.24 -18.41
CA LEU A 305 11.91 -12.79 -17.59
C LEU A 305 12.99 -13.86 -17.42
N VAL A 306 12.63 -15.13 -17.48
CA VAL A 306 13.57 -16.26 -17.36
C VAL A 306 14.16 -16.66 -18.71
N ASP A 307 13.45 -16.40 -19.81
CA ASP A 307 13.96 -16.65 -21.17
C ASP A 307 14.91 -15.54 -21.62
N ALA A 308 16.21 -15.83 -21.62
CA ALA A 308 17.26 -14.90 -22.06
C ALA A 308 17.11 -14.43 -23.54
N LYS A 309 16.28 -15.11 -24.35
CA LYS A 309 15.99 -14.70 -25.73
C LYS A 309 14.85 -13.67 -25.83
N SER A 310 14.07 -13.52 -24.77
CA SER A 310 12.94 -12.59 -24.75
C SER A 310 13.45 -11.16 -24.63
N THR A 311 13.10 -10.32 -25.60
CA THR A 311 13.44 -8.88 -25.58
C THR A 311 12.33 -8.01 -25.00
N HIS A 312 11.11 -8.55 -24.87
CA HIS A 312 9.94 -7.80 -24.42
C HIS A 312 9.16 -8.58 -23.37
N VAL A 313 8.95 -7.95 -22.21
CA VAL A 313 8.17 -8.51 -21.11
C VAL A 313 6.77 -7.88 -21.09
N PRO A 314 5.67 -8.66 -21.17
CA PRO A 314 4.32 -8.15 -21.40
C PRO A 314 3.62 -7.60 -20.14
N TYR A 315 4.28 -6.72 -19.36
CA TYR A 315 3.68 -6.16 -18.14
C TYR A 315 2.36 -5.41 -18.37
N ARG A 316 2.18 -4.81 -19.55
CA ARG A 316 1.00 -4.00 -19.89
C ARG A 316 -0.26 -4.81 -20.19
N GLU A 317 -0.15 -6.14 -20.37
CA GLU A 317 -1.29 -7.02 -20.68
C GLU A 317 -2.25 -7.23 -19.49
N SER A 318 -1.84 -6.86 -18.26
CA SER A 318 -2.69 -6.84 -17.08
C SER A 318 -2.32 -5.69 -16.15
N LYS A 319 -3.31 -5.12 -15.45
CA LYS A 319 -3.08 -4.12 -14.41
C LYS A 319 -2.25 -4.66 -13.26
N LEU A 320 -2.43 -5.93 -12.89
CA LEU A 320 -1.65 -6.57 -11.84
C LEU A 320 -0.16 -6.62 -12.19
N THR A 321 0.17 -7.09 -13.40
CA THR A 321 1.57 -7.19 -13.82
C THR A 321 2.21 -5.84 -14.01
N LEU A 322 1.44 -4.83 -14.42
CA LEU A 322 1.95 -3.47 -14.48
C LEU A 322 2.25 -2.92 -13.08
N LEU A 323 1.35 -3.15 -12.12
CA LEU A 323 1.54 -2.76 -10.72
C LEU A 323 2.76 -3.42 -10.08
N LEU A 324 3.01 -4.70 -10.40
CA LEU A 324 4.13 -5.49 -9.90
C LEU A 324 5.37 -5.42 -10.79
N LYS A 325 5.42 -4.51 -11.76
CA LYS A 325 6.55 -4.39 -12.70
C LYS A 325 7.88 -4.21 -11.96
N ASN A 326 7.91 -3.38 -10.91
CA ASN A 326 9.13 -3.17 -10.12
C ASN A 326 9.51 -4.41 -9.29
N SER A 327 8.51 -5.21 -8.88
CA SER A 327 8.71 -6.41 -8.07
C SER A 327 9.27 -7.60 -8.87
N LEU A 328 9.05 -7.64 -10.18
CA LEU A 328 9.39 -8.76 -11.06
C LEU A 328 10.35 -8.29 -12.14
N GLY A 329 11.65 -8.50 -11.98
CA GLY A 329 12.68 -8.02 -12.92
C GLY A 329 13.06 -6.54 -12.77
N GLY A 330 12.62 -5.88 -11.70
CA GLY A 330 12.85 -4.45 -11.46
C GLY A 330 13.62 -4.16 -10.17
N ASN A 331 13.48 -2.94 -9.66
CA ASN A 331 14.08 -2.51 -8.40
C ASN A 331 13.20 -2.90 -7.20
N SER A 332 13.37 -4.12 -6.70
CA SER A 332 12.72 -4.60 -5.47
C SER A 332 13.38 -5.88 -4.95
N VAL A 333 13.53 -6.00 -3.63
CA VAL A 333 13.78 -7.28 -2.96
C VAL A 333 12.46 -8.04 -2.90
N THR A 334 12.36 -9.16 -3.62
CA THR A 334 11.08 -9.84 -3.80
C THR A 334 11.10 -11.26 -3.27
N THR A 335 10.08 -11.59 -2.47
CA THR A 335 9.81 -12.95 -1.97
C THR A 335 8.44 -13.43 -2.44
N MET A 336 8.40 -14.63 -3.02
CA MET A 336 7.19 -15.36 -3.35
C MET A 336 6.91 -16.44 -2.31
N VAL A 337 5.72 -16.43 -1.74
CA VAL A 337 5.20 -17.53 -0.90
C VAL A 337 4.25 -18.38 -1.73
N ALA A 338 4.71 -19.55 -2.15
CA ALA A 338 3.94 -20.52 -2.91
C ALA A 338 3.14 -21.44 -1.96
N ASN A 339 1.86 -21.13 -1.77
CA ASN A 339 0.95 -21.88 -0.92
C ASN A 339 0.35 -23.08 -1.66
N VAL A 340 0.53 -24.29 -1.12
CA VAL A 340 0.03 -25.54 -1.70
C VAL A 340 -0.83 -26.35 -0.74
N ALA A 341 -1.76 -27.12 -1.30
CA ALA A 341 -2.64 -28.02 -0.54
C ALA A 341 -2.12 -29.47 -0.64
N PRO A 342 -2.02 -30.22 0.47
CA PRO A 342 -1.40 -31.54 0.46
C PRO A 342 -2.27 -32.66 -0.13
N SER A 343 -3.55 -32.39 -0.41
CA SER A 343 -4.53 -33.39 -0.86
C SER A 343 -4.30 -33.88 -2.29
N ASP A 344 -4.47 -35.17 -2.55
CA ASP A 344 -4.44 -35.79 -3.88
C ASP A 344 -5.46 -35.20 -4.85
N TYR A 345 -6.62 -34.75 -4.35
CA TYR A 345 -7.61 -33.99 -5.13
C TYR A 345 -7.02 -32.73 -5.79
N ASN A 346 -6.00 -32.15 -5.16
CA ASN A 346 -5.34 -30.91 -5.57
C ASN A 346 -4.02 -31.16 -6.31
N TYR A 347 -3.71 -32.39 -6.73
CA TYR A 347 -2.44 -32.73 -7.38
C TYR A 347 -2.08 -31.80 -8.55
N ASP A 348 -3.00 -31.61 -9.52
CA ASP A 348 -2.72 -30.81 -10.71
C ASP A 348 -2.44 -29.34 -10.39
N GLU A 349 -3.17 -28.78 -9.43
CA GLU A 349 -3.04 -27.38 -9.04
C GLU A 349 -1.75 -27.18 -8.23
N THR A 350 -1.44 -28.11 -7.31
CA THR A 350 -0.17 -28.14 -6.58
C THR A 350 1.01 -28.23 -7.55
N LEU A 351 0.96 -29.12 -8.54
CA LEU A 351 1.99 -29.23 -9.57
C LEU A 351 2.13 -27.93 -10.39
N CYS A 352 1.01 -27.28 -10.73
CA CYS A 352 1.03 -25.99 -11.42
C CYS A 352 1.70 -24.91 -10.56
N THR A 353 1.35 -24.80 -9.28
CA THR A 353 1.96 -23.85 -8.34
C THR A 353 3.46 -24.09 -8.18
N LEU A 354 3.91 -25.34 -8.01
CA LEU A 354 5.32 -25.65 -7.86
C LEU A 354 6.13 -25.34 -9.12
N ARG A 355 5.61 -25.67 -10.32
CA ARG A 355 6.25 -25.29 -11.60
C ARG A 355 6.29 -23.78 -11.83
N TYR A 356 5.31 -23.07 -11.30
CA TYR A 356 5.26 -21.61 -11.40
C TYR A 356 6.32 -20.98 -10.50
N ALA A 357 6.36 -21.42 -9.24
CA ALA A 357 7.35 -21.04 -8.25
C ALA A 357 8.78 -21.36 -8.71
N ASP A 358 8.98 -22.53 -9.33
CA ASP A 358 10.29 -22.97 -9.82
C ASP A 358 10.83 -22.08 -10.94
N ARG A 359 9.94 -21.54 -11.79
CA ARG A 359 10.33 -20.52 -12.77
C ARG A 359 10.60 -19.16 -12.11
N ALA A 360 9.75 -18.75 -11.17
CA ALA A 360 9.86 -17.46 -10.52
C ALA A 360 11.22 -17.26 -9.82
N LYS A 361 11.79 -18.32 -9.22
CA LYS A 361 13.09 -18.26 -8.52
C LYS A 361 14.28 -17.89 -9.41
N HIS A 362 14.11 -17.99 -10.74
CA HIS A 362 15.15 -17.67 -11.72
C HIS A 362 15.06 -16.23 -12.24
N ILE A 363 14.08 -15.45 -11.77
CA ILE A 363 13.98 -14.02 -12.10
C ILE A 363 15.04 -13.27 -11.30
N LYS A 364 15.84 -12.47 -12.02
CA LYS A 364 16.80 -11.55 -11.44
C LYS A 364 16.19 -10.16 -11.29
N ASN A 365 16.26 -9.60 -10.10
CA ASN A 365 15.91 -8.21 -9.80
C ASN A 365 17.17 -7.36 -9.68
N HIS A 366 17.03 -6.07 -10.00
CA HIS A 366 18.09 -5.08 -9.93
C HIS A 366 17.84 -4.11 -8.77
N VAL A 367 18.26 -4.52 -7.58
CA VAL A 367 17.93 -3.85 -6.33
C VAL A 367 18.82 -2.62 -6.13
N GLN A 368 18.20 -1.47 -5.84
CA GLN A 368 18.86 -0.20 -5.62
C GLN A 368 18.23 0.51 -4.41
N LEU A 369 19.07 1.21 -3.65
CA LEU A 369 18.65 2.01 -2.51
C LEU A 369 18.00 3.30 -3.02
N ASN A 370 16.82 3.64 -2.49
CA ASN A 370 16.11 4.84 -2.94
C ASN A 370 16.47 6.03 -2.03
N ASP A 371 17.42 6.83 -2.48
CA ASP A 371 17.65 8.17 -1.92
C ASP A 371 17.06 9.20 -2.89
N SER A 372 16.07 9.95 -2.43
CA SER A 372 15.50 11.07 -3.18
C SER A 372 16.06 12.39 -2.64
N PRO A 373 16.35 13.38 -3.52
CA PRO A 373 16.59 14.74 -3.05
C PRO A 373 15.40 15.18 -2.23
N ARG A 374 15.64 15.58 -0.98
CA ARG A 374 14.63 16.22 -0.15
C ARG A 374 14.17 17.44 -0.93
N ASN A 375 12.86 17.59 -1.13
CA ASN A 375 12.29 18.76 -1.78
C ASN A 375 12.39 19.97 -0.83
N ILE A 376 13.62 20.40 -0.57
CA ILE A 376 13.96 21.53 0.29
C ILE A 376 13.38 22.80 -0.32
N ALA A 377 13.29 22.90 -1.64
CA ALA A 377 12.58 24.00 -2.28
C ALA A 377 11.11 24.06 -1.80
N ILE A 378 10.41 22.93 -1.69
CA ILE A 378 9.01 22.91 -1.24
C ILE A 378 8.91 23.20 0.27
N GLU A 379 9.76 22.60 1.11
CA GLU A 379 9.77 22.90 2.56
C GLU A 379 10.20 24.34 2.85
N ARG A 380 11.19 24.86 2.13
CA ARG A 380 11.68 26.25 2.24
C ARG A 380 10.64 27.22 1.73
N THR A 381 10.02 26.98 0.59
CA THR A 381 8.92 27.81 0.07
C THR A 381 7.69 27.72 0.98
N ALA A 382 7.34 26.56 1.54
CA ALA A 382 6.26 26.43 2.51
C ALA A 382 6.58 27.17 3.83
N GLY A 383 7.83 27.11 4.29
CA GLY A 383 8.33 27.88 5.42
C GLY A 383 8.29 29.38 5.16
N GLU A 384 8.83 29.83 4.03
CA GLU A 384 8.79 31.22 3.55
C GLU A 384 7.35 31.72 3.44
N ILE A 385 6.43 30.92 2.88
CA ILE A 385 4.99 31.26 2.84
C ILE A 385 4.43 31.43 4.25
N LEU A 386 4.82 30.60 5.21
CA LEU A 386 4.34 30.69 6.59
C LEU A 386 4.87 31.93 7.30
N THR A 387 6.15 32.27 7.07
CA THR A 387 6.80 33.47 7.61
C THR A 387 6.20 34.72 6.99
N LEU A 388 6.06 34.77 5.66
CA LEU A 388 5.43 35.86 4.93
C LEU A 388 3.96 36.04 5.32
N LYS A 389 3.21 34.95 5.57
CA LYS A 389 1.84 35.02 6.10
C LYS A 389 1.79 35.65 7.49
N LYS A 390 2.73 35.32 8.38
CA LYS A 390 2.85 35.95 9.70
C LYS A 390 3.24 37.42 9.60
N GLU A 391 4.17 37.76 8.72
CA GLU A 391 4.57 39.15 8.47
C GLU A 391 3.41 39.97 7.87
N LEU A 392 2.64 39.40 6.94
CA LEU A 392 1.43 40.01 6.41
C LEU A 392 0.36 40.21 7.49
N GLU A 393 0.19 39.27 8.42
CA GLU A 393 -0.75 39.41 9.53
C GLU A 393 -0.29 40.45 10.57
N GLN A 394 1.03 40.64 10.72
CA GLN A 394 1.59 41.71 11.56
C GLN A 394 1.46 43.07 10.88
N LEU A 395 1.72 43.15 9.57
CA LEU A 395 1.55 44.36 8.77
C LEU A 395 0.09 44.76 8.63
N SER A 396 -0.84 43.80 8.51
CA SER A 396 -2.27 44.11 8.48
C SER A 396 -2.74 44.74 9.80
N LYS A 397 -2.17 44.34 10.93
CA LYS A 397 -2.43 44.94 12.25
C LYS A 397 -1.85 46.35 12.39
N ILE A 398 -0.83 46.70 11.60
CA ILE A 398 -0.23 48.05 11.57
C ILE A 398 -1.04 48.97 10.65
N VAL A 399 -1.59 48.46 9.54
CA VAL A 399 -2.45 49.22 8.62
C VAL A 399 -3.81 49.56 9.25
N ASP A 400 -4.27 48.79 10.24
CA ASP A 400 -5.49 49.06 11.02
C ASP A 400 -5.26 50.00 12.24
N ASP A 401 -4.06 50.56 12.42
CA ASP A 401 -3.79 51.57 13.45
C ASP A 401 -4.24 52.96 12.95
N PRO A 402 -5.26 53.61 13.58
CA PRO A 402 -5.79 54.89 13.14
C PRO A 402 -4.85 56.08 13.40
N THR A 403 -3.59 55.85 13.80
CA THR A 403 -2.61 56.89 14.15
C THR A 403 -1.48 57.10 13.13
N ILE A 404 -1.45 56.37 12.02
CA ILE A 404 -0.44 56.56 10.96
C ILE A 404 -0.92 57.65 9.99
N GLU A 405 -0.26 58.81 10.03
CA GLU A 405 -0.43 59.88 9.02
C GLU A 405 -0.13 59.32 7.63
N PHE A 406 -1.08 59.50 6.71
CA PHE A 406 -0.98 59.11 5.31
C PHE A 406 0.29 59.71 4.68
N ILE A 407 1.15 58.84 4.13
CA ILE A 407 2.14 59.24 3.14
C ILE A 407 1.37 59.70 1.90
N ASP A 408 1.72 60.90 1.43
CA ASP A 408 1.05 61.65 0.37
C ASP A 408 0.79 60.80 -0.88
N THR A 409 -0.39 60.94 -1.47
CA THR A 409 -0.85 60.22 -2.66
C THR A 409 -0.02 60.48 -3.92
N ASP A 410 0.83 61.51 -3.91
CA ASP A 410 1.61 61.97 -5.08
C ASP A 410 2.88 61.12 -5.36
N GLU A 411 3.37 60.33 -4.39
CA GLU A 411 4.56 59.45 -4.58
C GLU A 411 4.23 58.06 -5.17
N LYS A 412 2.96 57.64 -5.17
CA LYS A 412 2.55 56.37 -5.80
C LYS A 412 2.42 56.46 -7.32
N GLU A 413 1.84 57.55 -7.82
CA GLU A 413 1.70 57.79 -9.26
C GLU A 413 3.06 57.91 -9.94
N SER A 414 4.04 58.51 -9.27
CA SER A 414 5.40 58.68 -9.80
C SER A 414 6.25 57.40 -9.83
N ILE A 415 5.90 56.37 -9.06
CA ILE A 415 6.56 55.05 -9.14
C ILE A 415 5.92 54.21 -10.27
N GLU A 416 4.60 54.23 -10.42
CA GLU A 416 3.90 53.53 -11.51
C GLU A 416 4.32 54.07 -12.89
N GLU A 417 4.46 55.39 -13.05
CA GLU A 417 4.92 56.00 -14.30
C GLU A 417 6.36 55.60 -14.67
N LEU A 418 7.25 55.44 -13.67
CA LEU A 418 8.64 55.03 -13.88
C LEU A 418 8.76 53.54 -14.26
N GLU A 419 7.92 52.68 -13.68
CA GLU A 419 7.87 51.26 -14.00
C GLU A 419 7.33 51.01 -15.43
N GLU A 420 6.30 51.76 -15.84
CA GLU A 420 5.75 51.69 -17.20
C GLU A 420 6.77 52.15 -18.27
N GLU A 421 7.54 53.22 -18.00
CA GLU A 421 8.57 53.73 -18.90
C GLU A 421 9.74 52.73 -19.06
N GLU A 422 10.15 52.05 -17.98
CA GLU A 422 11.20 51.02 -18.02
C GLU A 422 10.74 49.75 -18.75
N GLU A 423 9.49 49.31 -18.54
CA GLU A 423 8.88 48.21 -19.28
C GLU A 423 8.79 48.50 -20.79
N ARG A 424 8.43 49.73 -21.17
CA ARG A 424 8.36 50.15 -22.57
C ARG A 424 9.73 50.09 -23.24
N ARG A 425 10.78 50.56 -22.56
CA ARG A 425 12.18 50.48 -23.03
C ARG A 425 12.68 49.04 -23.16
N ARG A 426 12.27 48.12 -22.27
CA ARG A 426 12.61 46.69 -22.39
C ARG A 426 11.93 46.04 -23.59
N ARG A 427 10.66 46.34 -23.85
CA ARG A 427 9.91 45.81 -25.00
C ARG A 427 10.47 46.27 -26.35
N GLU A 428 10.90 47.54 -26.44
CA GLU A 428 11.46 48.13 -27.68
C GLU A 428 12.83 47.54 -28.07
N ASN A 429 13.58 47.00 -27.10
CA ASN A 429 14.92 46.43 -27.32
C ASN A 429 14.94 44.90 -27.54
N MET A 430 13.78 44.23 -27.50
CA MET A 430 13.68 42.77 -27.68
C MET A 430 13.52 42.38 -29.15
N THR A 431 14.10 41.24 -29.52
CA THR A 431 13.85 40.63 -30.84
C THR A 431 12.42 40.08 -30.93
N LYS A 432 11.89 39.85 -32.14
CA LYS A 432 10.50 39.38 -32.34
C LYS A 432 10.20 38.05 -31.63
N ASP A 433 11.16 37.13 -31.59
CA ASP A 433 10.99 35.83 -30.95
C ASP A 433 11.01 35.94 -29.41
N GLU A 434 11.84 36.83 -28.86
CA GLU A 434 11.87 37.12 -27.42
C GLU A 434 10.59 37.82 -26.95
N LEU A 435 10.06 38.75 -27.75
CA LEU A 435 8.82 39.47 -27.44
C LEU A 435 7.61 38.53 -27.43
N ALA A 436 7.58 37.55 -28.35
CA ALA A 436 6.55 36.52 -28.37
C ALA A 436 6.60 35.63 -27.11
N ALA A 437 7.79 35.19 -26.70
CA ALA A 437 7.98 34.39 -25.49
C ALA A 437 7.58 35.16 -24.21
N TYR A 438 7.90 36.46 -24.14
CA TYR A 438 7.51 37.31 -23.01
C TYR A 438 5.99 37.54 -22.95
N LEU A 439 5.33 37.76 -24.10
CA LEU A 439 3.87 37.90 -24.16
C LEU A 439 3.16 36.60 -23.76
N GLU A 440 3.67 35.45 -24.20
CA GLU A 440 3.13 34.14 -23.83
C GLU A 440 3.30 33.86 -22.32
N MET A 441 4.47 34.20 -21.76
CA MET A 441 4.72 34.11 -20.31
C MET A 441 3.80 35.04 -19.51
N LYS A 442 3.58 36.27 -19.99
CA LYS A 442 2.69 37.24 -19.34
C LYS A 442 1.22 36.77 -19.35
N MET A 443 0.74 36.25 -20.49
CA MET A 443 -0.61 35.67 -20.58
C MET A 443 -0.78 34.47 -19.64
N GLN A 444 0.24 33.62 -19.50
CA GLN A 444 0.21 32.51 -18.55
C GLN A 444 0.20 32.98 -17.10
N SER A 445 0.94 34.05 -16.78
CA SER A 445 0.96 34.66 -15.44
C SER A 445 -0.40 35.26 -15.07
N GLU A 446 -1.00 36.03 -15.97
CA GLU A 446 -2.32 36.64 -15.74
C GLU A 446 -3.41 35.56 -15.60
N ALA A 447 -3.35 34.50 -16.41
CA ALA A 447 -4.24 33.34 -16.27
C ALA A 447 -4.05 32.67 -14.90
N HIS A 448 -2.82 32.45 -14.46
CA HIS A 448 -2.52 31.84 -13.17
C HIS A 448 -3.01 32.71 -12.00
N GLU A 449 -2.89 34.03 -12.09
CA GLU A 449 -3.38 34.96 -11.08
C GLU A 449 -4.92 34.92 -10.97
N THR A 450 -5.62 34.85 -12.11
CA THR A 450 -7.08 34.68 -12.11
C THR A 450 -7.53 33.34 -11.50
N ASP A 451 -6.81 32.25 -11.78
CA ASP A 451 -7.06 30.93 -11.19
C ASP A 451 -6.82 30.93 -9.67
N LEU A 452 -5.76 31.61 -9.22
CA LEU A 452 -5.44 31.75 -7.80
C LEU A 452 -6.53 32.56 -7.06
N LEU A 453 -7.05 33.60 -7.69
CA LEU A 453 -8.14 34.42 -7.14
C LEU A 453 -9.45 33.62 -7.02
N LEU A 454 -9.76 32.77 -8.01
CA LEU A 454 -10.89 31.85 -7.98
C LEU A 454 -10.73 30.81 -6.87
N ALA A 455 -9.56 30.19 -6.75
CA ALA A 455 -9.25 29.23 -5.71
C ALA A 455 -9.35 29.85 -4.30
N LYS A 456 -8.92 31.12 -4.14
CA LYS A 456 -9.06 31.86 -2.88
C LYS A 456 -10.52 32.09 -2.51
N LYS A 457 -11.36 32.48 -3.47
CA LYS A 457 -12.82 32.62 -3.26
C LYS A 457 -13.48 31.29 -2.90
N GLU A 458 -13.06 30.18 -3.49
CA GLU A 458 -13.56 28.85 -3.12
C GLU A 458 -13.11 28.44 -1.72
N TYR A 459 -11.84 28.70 -1.37
CA TYR A 459 -11.31 28.45 -0.04
C TYR A 459 -12.09 29.24 1.04
N ASP A 460 -12.36 30.52 0.81
CA ASP A 460 -13.12 31.36 1.73
C ASP A 460 -14.55 30.84 1.93
N LYS A 461 -15.20 30.36 0.85
CA LYS A 461 -16.51 29.70 0.94
C LYS A 461 -16.45 28.42 1.78
N VAL A 462 -15.42 27.60 1.58
CA VAL A 462 -15.24 26.35 2.34
C VAL A 462 -15.01 26.65 3.82
N GLN A 463 -14.21 27.66 4.16
CA GLN A 463 -14.03 28.11 5.55
C GLN A 463 -15.34 28.57 6.17
N GLN A 464 -16.16 29.31 5.42
CA GLN A 464 -17.47 29.78 5.90
C GLN A 464 -18.42 28.60 6.15
N MET A 465 -18.43 27.57 5.29
CA MET A 465 -19.21 26.35 5.51
C MET A 465 -18.69 25.54 6.72
N LEU A 466 -17.36 25.46 6.89
CA LEU A 466 -16.74 24.80 8.04
C LEU A 466 -17.14 25.46 9.36
N GLN A 467 -17.21 26.79 9.38
CA GLN A 467 -17.68 27.52 10.56
C GLN A 467 -19.15 27.21 10.85
N GLN A 468 -20.01 27.20 9.84
CA GLN A 468 -21.42 26.82 10.01
C GLN A 468 -21.59 25.40 10.55
N VAL A 469 -20.77 24.45 10.09
CA VAL A 469 -20.79 23.07 10.60
C VAL A 469 -20.35 23.03 12.06
N ARG A 470 -19.29 23.75 12.44
CA ARG A 470 -18.84 23.84 13.84
C ARG A 470 -19.91 24.43 14.75
N ASP A 471 -20.57 25.49 14.32
CA ASP A 471 -21.64 26.13 15.08
C ASP A 471 -22.83 25.16 15.26
N MET A 472 -23.15 24.38 14.23
CA MET A 472 -24.17 23.33 14.29
C MET A 472 -23.79 22.20 15.26
N THR A 473 -22.53 21.74 15.23
CA THR A 473 -22.01 20.71 16.13
C THR A 473 -22.08 21.17 17.58
N ARG A 474 -21.61 22.40 17.86
CA ARG A 474 -21.71 23.01 19.19
C ARG A 474 -23.16 23.04 19.68
N HIS A 475 -24.10 23.44 18.83
CA HIS A 475 -25.52 23.42 19.16
C HIS A 475 -26.06 22.03 19.48
N LEU A 476 -25.66 21.00 18.72
CA LEU A 476 -26.06 19.62 18.98
C LEU A 476 -25.48 19.11 20.31
N ASP A 477 -24.23 19.43 20.62
CA ASP A 477 -23.59 19.07 21.89
C ASP A 477 -24.28 19.74 23.09
N LEU A 478 -24.74 20.98 22.92
CA LEU A 478 -25.56 21.67 23.93
C LEU A 478 -26.88 20.94 24.18
N TYR A 479 -27.58 20.54 23.10
CA TYR A 479 -28.84 19.80 23.22
C TYR A 479 -28.64 18.44 23.88
N ASP A 480 -27.57 17.71 23.54
CA ASP A 480 -27.26 16.42 24.18
C ASP A 480 -26.97 16.61 25.68
N HIS A 481 -26.22 17.65 26.04
CA HIS A 481 -25.94 17.99 27.44
C HIS A 481 -27.23 18.32 28.21
N ILE A 482 -28.12 19.15 27.65
CA ILE A 482 -29.40 19.50 28.26
C ILE A 482 -30.30 18.26 28.45
N LEU A 483 -30.39 17.39 27.44
CA LEU A 483 -31.18 16.16 27.49
C LEU A 483 -30.63 15.17 28.52
N SER A 484 -29.30 15.07 28.64
CA SER A 484 -28.64 14.18 29.61
C SER A 484 -28.90 14.57 31.07
N GLN A 485 -29.11 15.86 31.35
CA GLN A 485 -29.28 16.42 32.70
C GLN A 485 -30.75 16.54 33.14
N TRP A 486 -31.71 16.04 32.36
CA TRP A 486 -33.16 16.05 32.68
C TRP A 486 -33.69 17.44 33.05
N ILE A 487 -33.24 18.46 32.30
CA ILE A 487 -33.60 19.85 32.56
C ILE A 487 -35.04 20.12 32.06
N PRO A 488 -35.93 20.69 32.90
CA PRO A 488 -37.29 21.06 32.50
C PRO A 488 -37.34 22.06 31.33
N GLU A 489 -38.28 21.87 30.38
CA GLU A 489 -38.44 22.72 29.18
C GLU A 489 -38.63 24.21 29.49
N ASP A 490 -39.21 24.55 30.64
CA ASP A 490 -39.41 25.95 31.07
C ASP A 490 -38.10 26.65 31.48
N LYS A 491 -36.99 25.91 31.65
CA LYS A 491 -35.66 26.44 31.96
C LYS A 491 -34.68 26.42 30.79
N LEU A 492 -35.03 25.78 29.67
CA LEU A 492 -34.18 25.64 28.48
C LEU A 492 -33.77 27.00 27.89
N LEU A 493 -34.74 27.89 27.71
CA LEU A 493 -34.53 29.25 27.19
C LEU A 493 -33.61 30.11 28.07
N LEU A 494 -33.57 29.84 29.39
CA LEU A 494 -32.70 30.55 30.31
C LEU A 494 -31.26 30.03 30.25
N ILE A 495 -31.08 28.75 29.97
CA ILE A 495 -29.77 28.10 29.84
C ILE A 495 -29.14 28.45 28.50
N GLU A 496 -29.87 28.31 27.39
CA GLU A 496 -29.40 28.70 26.05
C GLU A 496 -28.92 30.16 26.01
N LYS A 497 -29.55 31.05 26.78
CA LYS A 497 -29.20 32.48 26.83
C LYS A 497 -27.94 32.79 27.65
N ASN A 498 -27.57 31.92 28.60
CA ASN A 498 -26.48 32.17 29.54
C ASN A 498 -25.28 31.22 29.35
N MET A 499 -25.38 30.24 28.44
CA MET A 499 -24.25 29.38 28.09
C MET A 499 -23.40 29.99 26.98
N THR A 500 -22.09 29.92 27.15
CA THR A 500 -21.10 30.33 26.17
C THR A 500 -20.10 29.21 25.93
N TRP A 501 -19.77 28.95 24.68
CA TRP A 501 -18.72 28.00 24.34
C TRP A 501 -17.34 28.59 24.66
N ASP A 502 -16.53 27.88 25.42
CA ASP A 502 -15.13 28.25 25.65
C ASP A 502 -14.25 27.58 24.58
N GLU A 503 -13.63 28.37 23.71
CA GLU A 503 -12.79 27.87 22.64
C GLU A 503 -11.46 27.27 23.11
N TRP A 504 -11.03 27.53 24.35
CA TRP A 504 -9.78 27.03 24.91
C TRP A 504 -9.94 25.68 25.59
N THR A 505 -11.10 25.43 26.20
CA THR A 505 -11.38 24.17 26.91
C THR A 505 -12.28 23.21 26.14
N ASP A 506 -12.88 23.66 25.04
CA ASP A 506 -13.80 22.88 24.20
C ASP A 506 -15.05 22.39 24.98
N GLU A 507 -15.52 23.23 25.91
CA GLU A 507 -16.65 22.93 26.79
C GLU A 507 -17.65 24.11 26.85
N TRP A 508 -18.92 23.78 27.07
CA TRP A 508 -19.94 24.78 27.35
C TRP A 508 -19.81 25.28 28.80
N THR A 509 -19.66 26.60 28.97
CA THR A 509 -19.59 27.25 30.28
C THR A 509 -20.83 28.11 30.52
N ILE A 510 -21.26 28.23 31.77
CA ILE A 510 -22.36 29.13 32.17
C ILE A 510 -21.74 30.45 32.62
N ARG A 511 -22.24 31.57 32.09
CA ARG A 511 -21.89 32.92 32.57
C ARG A 511 -22.48 33.26 33.93
#